data_AF-A0ABD1YXI3-F1
#
_entry.id   AF-A0ABD1YXI3-F1
#
_cell.length_a   1.000
_cell.length_b   1.000
_cell.length_c   1.000
_cell.angle_alpha   90.00
_cell.angle_beta   90.00
_cell.angle_gamma   90.00
#
_symmetry.space_group_name_H-M   'P 1'
#
loop_
_entity.id
_entity.type
_entity.pdbx_description
1 polymer ?
#
loop_
_entity_poly.entity_id
_entity_poly.type
_entity_poly.pdbx_seq_one_letter_code
_entity_poly.pdbx_strand_id
1 'polypeptide(L)'
;MAMGCNWAVCMLVLVCDLVAFGLAIGAEQNRSKATVEYNEAGAYYYCDYTTDMSSAMGAGAFVALLVGHLIVMGVTRCMCCAKAELATLHGGGKACAVISFLLVWLCWFVSSVCLLAGANRNSIHTKTQSMDIKDIPLTCEMMRKGTFAAGAAFAFFDILFSEIYYILMTKTPPASGTNPSWQSHACNVEREWPLRFFWVSAILSGRMYGFEAMTFNVHGGFLEAIVRGYRAGLLTAADYNNLCQCETLEDIKMHLSATDYGPYLANEPSPLRTATLVERCTEKLVEDYSFILTQSSQPLTRFLEYITYGHMIDNVVLIVTGTLHERDVHELLEKCHPLGMFDSIASLAVAQNMRDLYRLVLVDTPLAPYFSECITTEDLDDMNIEIMRNTLYKAYLEDFYKFCKSLGGATAELMCDLLAYEADWRAVNITVNSMGTELTRDDRRKLYSSFGLLYPYAHEELAVCEDFDGVRAVVEKYPPYQAIFAKLSFGESQMLDKAFFEEEVKRLILVFEQQFHYAVFFAYIRLREQEIRNLMWIAECVAQNQKGRILDGVVMIF
;
A
#
# COMPACT_ATOMS: atom_id res chain seq x y z
N MET A 1 31.40 4.65 23.52
CA MET A 1 31.62 4.78 24.98
C MET A 1 30.56 3.91 25.63
N ALA A 2 30.94 2.73 26.12
CA ALA A 2 30.01 1.77 26.70
C ALA A 2 29.42 2.36 27.99
N MET A 3 28.11 2.62 28.02
CA MET A 3 27.43 2.98 29.25
C MET A 3 27.03 1.69 29.96
N GLY A 4 27.94 1.15 30.79
CA GLY A 4 27.50 0.25 31.85
C GLY A 4 26.44 0.96 32.71
N CYS A 5 25.48 0.20 33.25
CA CYS A 5 24.40 0.73 34.09
C CYS A 5 24.94 1.77 35.10
N ASN A 6 24.70 3.05 34.81
CA ASN A 6 25.14 4.14 35.66
C ASN A 6 24.09 4.31 36.75
N TRP A 7 24.36 3.74 37.91
CA TRP A 7 23.47 3.83 39.07
C TRP A 7 23.16 5.28 39.49
N ALA A 8 24.01 6.24 39.15
CA ALA A 8 23.72 7.66 39.40
C ALA A 8 22.54 8.16 38.56
N VAL A 9 22.34 7.64 37.34
CA VAL A 9 21.22 8.01 36.47
C VAL A 9 19.92 7.37 36.96
N CYS A 10 19.93 6.08 37.35
CA CYS A 10 18.80 5.45 38.06
C CYS A 10 18.40 6.28 39.27
N MET A 11 19.34 6.57 40.17
CA MET A 11 19.03 7.33 41.38
C MET A 11 18.51 8.73 41.07
N LEU A 12 18.98 9.38 40.00
CA LEU A 12 18.48 10.69 39.58
C LEU A 12 17.03 10.61 39.06
N VAL A 13 16.72 9.64 38.20
CA VAL A 13 15.37 9.40 37.67
C VAL A 13 14.42 9.06 38.80
N LEU A 14 14.79 8.13 39.68
CA LEU A 14 14.02 7.77 40.87
C LEU A 14 13.71 8.97 41.76
N VAL A 15 14.68 9.86 41.98
CA VAL A 15 14.46 11.08 42.78
C VAL A 15 13.48 12.03 42.09
N CYS A 16 13.60 12.23 40.78
CA CYS A 16 12.65 13.06 40.01
C CYS A 16 11.22 12.51 40.09
N ASP A 17 11.06 11.21 39.89
CA ASP A 17 9.74 10.57 39.87
C ASP A 17 9.11 10.48 41.27
N LEU A 18 9.91 10.28 42.34
CA LEU A 18 9.44 10.35 43.73
C LEU A 18 9.01 11.77 44.13
N VAL A 19 9.72 12.80 43.67
CA VAL A 19 9.33 14.19 43.88
C VAL A 19 8.01 14.48 43.14
N ALA A 20 7.87 14.01 41.90
CA ALA A 20 6.63 14.15 41.15
C ALA A 20 5.44 13.49 41.85
N PHE A 21 5.63 12.26 42.34
CA PHE A 21 4.62 11.52 43.10
C PHE A 21 4.23 12.24 44.40
N GLY A 22 5.21 12.71 45.17
CA GLY A 22 4.96 13.44 46.42
C GLY A 22 4.22 14.76 46.19
N LEU A 23 4.58 15.51 45.15
CA LEU A 23 3.89 16.74 44.76
C LEU A 23 2.46 16.47 44.26
N ALA A 24 2.22 15.37 43.55
CA ALA A 24 0.88 14.97 43.11
C ALA A 24 -0.04 14.63 44.30
N ILE A 25 0.48 13.93 45.32
CA ILE A 25 -0.28 13.69 46.58
C ILE A 25 -0.53 15.00 47.32
N GLY A 26 0.49 15.86 47.42
CA GLY A 26 0.35 17.19 48.02
C GLY A 26 -0.72 18.04 47.34
N ALA A 27 -0.82 17.94 46.00
CA ALA A 27 -1.86 18.62 45.22
C ALA A 27 -3.27 18.10 45.53
N GLU A 28 -3.45 16.79 45.77
CA GLU A 28 -4.76 16.22 46.15
C GLU A 28 -5.14 16.60 47.60
N GLN A 29 -4.18 16.61 48.53
CA GLN A 29 -4.45 16.98 49.93
C GLN A 29 -4.80 18.46 50.10
N ASN A 30 -4.13 19.33 49.35
CA ASN A 30 -4.34 20.79 49.39
C ASN A 30 -5.37 21.26 48.36
N ARG A 31 -6.21 20.35 47.85
CA ARG A 31 -7.24 20.66 46.85
C ARG A 31 -8.16 21.78 47.34
N SER A 32 -8.47 22.71 46.45
CA SER A 32 -9.39 23.81 46.73
C SER A 32 -10.77 23.31 47.19
N LYS A 33 -11.23 23.87 48.30
CA LYS A 33 -12.61 23.72 48.78
C LYS A 33 -13.31 25.06 48.60
N ALA A 34 -14.55 25.02 48.10
CA ALA A 34 -15.36 26.22 47.94
C ALA A 34 -16.31 26.36 49.13
N THR A 35 -16.35 27.53 49.74
CA THR A 35 -17.33 27.93 50.75
C THR A 35 -18.15 29.10 50.25
N VAL A 36 -19.46 29.09 50.48
CA VAL A 36 -20.34 30.20 50.08
C VAL A 36 -20.32 31.26 51.18
N GLU A 37 -19.83 32.46 50.87
CA GLU A 37 -19.85 33.61 51.77
C GLU A 37 -20.77 34.72 51.24
N TYR A 38 -21.36 35.48 52.16
CA TYR A 38 -22.28 36.58 51.84
C TYR A 38 -21.57 37.92 52.07
N ASN A 39 -21.52 38.78 51.05
CA ASN A 39 -20.95 40.12 51.20
C ASN A 39 -22.05 41.13 51.54
N GLU A 40 -22.00 41.68 52.77
CA GLU A 40 -22.97 42.66 53.28
C GLU A 40 -22.93 44.01 52.53
N ALA A 41 -21.79 44.39 51.94
CA ALA A 41 -21.63 45.69 51.26
C ALA A 41 -22.22 45.72 49.84
N GLY A 42 -22.38 44.55 49.21
CA GLY A 42 -22.81 44.43 47.80
C GLY A 42 -24.05 43.56 47.57
N ALA A 43 -24.61 42.96 48.63
CA ALA A 43 -25.81 42.09 48.56
C ALA A 43 -25.73 40.93 47.55
N TYR A 44 -24.54 40.35 47.36
CA TYR A 44 -24.33 39.18 46.51
C TYR A 44 -23.63 38.04 47.27
N TYR A 45 -23.92 36.80 46.85
CA TYR A 45 -23.21 35.61 47.30
C TYR A 45 -21.99 35.38 46.40
N TYR A 46 -20.84 35.04 46.97
CA TYR A 46 -19.66 34.62 46.21
C TYR A 46 -19.10 33.31 46.78
N CYS A 47 -18.50 32.51 45.90
CA CYS A 47 -17.75 31.33 46.31
C CYS A 47 -16.33 31.78 46.69
N ASP A 48 -15.97 31.64 47.96
CA ASP A 48 -14.58 31.78 48.39
C ASP A 48 -13.83 30.48 48.14
N TYR A 49 -12.71 30.58 47.43
CA TYR A 49 -11.87 29.43 47.08
C TYR A 49 -10.54 29.57 47.82
N THR A 50 -10.15 28.52 48.54
CA THR A 50 -8.84 28.45 49.20
C THR A 50 -7.69 28.59 48.19
N THR A 51 -6.54 29.08 48.66
CA THR A 51 -5.34 29.41 47.88
C THR A 51 -4.92 28.35 46.84
N ASP A 52 -4.28 28.82 45.76
CA ASP A 52 -3.86 28.08 44.57
C ASP A 52 -2.66 27.14 44.78
N MET A 53 -2.36 26.77 46.03
CA MET A 53 -1.23 25.92 46.38
C MET A 53 -1.29 24.55 45.71
N SER A 54 -2.49 24.00 45.48
CA SER A 54 -2.70 22.75 44.73
C SER A 54 -2.34 22.87 43.24
N SER A 55 -2.59 24.03 42.60
CA SER A 55 -2.22 24.27 41.20
C SER A 55 -0.70 24.31 41.03
N ALA A 56 -0.01 24.99 41.93
CA ALA A 56 1.44 25.08 41.93
C ALA A 56 2.09 23.70 42.17
N MET A 57 1.56 22.91 43.10
CA MET A 57 2.03 21.54 43.36
C MET A 57 1.76 20.61 42.17
N GLY A 58 0.59 20.71 41.53
CA GLY A 58 0.26 19.91 40.33
C GLY A 58 1.14 20.26 39.12
N ALA A 59 1.41 21.55 38.88
CA ALA A 59 2.33 22.00 37.83
C ALA A 59 3.78 21.58 38.15
N GLY A 60 4.21 21.68 39.41
CA GLY A 60 5.52 21.20 39.86
C GLY A 60 5.69 19.69 39.69
N ALA A 61 4.65 18.91 39.99
CA ALA A 61 4.64 17.46 39.76
C ALA A 61 4.83 17.12 38.28
N PHE A 62 4.14 17.84 37.38
CA PHE A 62 4.30 17.67 35.94
C PHE A 62 5.73 17.97 35.46
N VAL A 63 6.34 19.06 35.93
CA VAL A 63 7.71 19.42 35.54
C VAL A 63 8.71 18.37 36.03
N ALA A 64 8.58 17.88 37.26
CA ALA A 64 9.45 16.84 37.80
C ALA A 64 9.35 15.53 36.98
N LEU A 65 8.13 15.13 36.63
CA LEU A 65 7.86 13.94 35.81
C LEU A 65 8.37 14.08 34.36
N LEU A 66 8.26 15.27 33.77
CA LEU A 66 8.83 15.58 32.46
C LEU A 66 10.37 15.49 32.47
N VAL A 67 11.02 16.00 33.51
CA VAL A 67 12.48 15.95 33.64
C VAL A 67 12.96 14.50 33.76
N GLY A 68 12.31 13.68 34.61
CA GLY A 68 12.62 12.24 34.73
C GLY A 68 12.50 11.52 33.38
N HIS A 69 11.40 11.73 32.67
CA HIS A 69 11.15 11.13 31.36
C HIS A 69 12.18 11.54 30.29
N LEU A 70 12.54 12.82 30.23
CA LEU A 70 13.55 13.32 29.28
C LEU A 70 14.95 12.75 29.57
N ILE A 71 15.29 12.54 30.85
CA ILE A 71 16.56 11.91 31.23
C ILE A 71 16.59 10.45 30.75
N VAL A 72 15.52 9.68 31.00
CA VAL A 72 15.43 8.28 30.56
C VAL A 72 15.53 8.17 29.04
N MET A 73 14.77 8.98 28.29
CA MET A 73 14.77 8.94 26.82
C MET A 73 16.08 9.47 26.22
N GLY A 74 16.70 10.46 26.86
CA GLY A 74 17.99 11.01 26.45
C GLY A 74 19.14 10.02 26.63
N VAL A 75 19.13 9.27 27.73
CA VAL A 75 20.20 8.30 28.05
C VAL A 75 20.03 6.99 27.29
N THR A 76 18.79 6.47 27.18
CA THR A 76 18.51 5.19 26.48
C THR A 76 18.48 5.32 24.96
N ARG A 77 18.51 6.56 24.44
CA ARG A 77 18.28 6.91 23.02
C ARG A 77 16.88 6.48 22.55
N CYS A 78 16.34 7.18 21.55
CA CYS A 78 15.07 6.77 20.92
C CYS A 78 15.21 5.34 20.35
N MET A 79 14.14 4.52 20.37
CA MET A 79 14.16 3.15 19.80
C MET A 79 14.70 3.09 18.35
N CYS A 80 14.58 4.18 17.58
CA CYS A 80 15.14 4.31 16.23
C CYS A 80 16.68 4.27 16.19
N CYS A 81 17.34 4.74 17.26
CA CYS A 81 18.79 4.84 17.40
C CYS A 81 19.40 3.72 18.27
N ALA A 82 18.56 2.97 19.00
CA ALA A 82 18.96 1.84 19.85
C ALA A 82 18.89 0.47 19.14
N LYS A 83 18.74 0.44 17.80
CA LYS A 83 18.59 -0.80 17.00
C LYS A 83 19.69 -1.84 17.26
N ALA A 84 20.94 -1.38 17.42
CA ALA A 84 22.08 -2.25 17.66
C ALA A 84 22.03 -2.93 19.05
N GLU A 85 21.55 -2.22 20.08
CA GLU A 85 21.44 -2.74 21.45
C GLU A 85 20.22 -3.63 21.59
N LEU A 86 19.08 -3.23 21.01
CA LEU A 86 17.85 -4.03 20.97
C LEU A 86 18.08 -5.38 20.27
N ALA A 87 18.93 -5.44 19.24
CA ALA A 87 19.25 -6.67 18.52
C ALA A 87 19.99 -7.72 19.39
N THR A 88 20.74 -7.29 20.41
CA THR A 88 21.53 -8.18 21.28
C THR A 88 20.73 -8.92 22.36
N LEU A 89 19.52 -8.43 22.70
CA LEU A 89 18.65 -9.11 23.66
C LEU A 89 18.02 -10.37 23.03
N HIS A 90 17.82 -11.45 23.80
CA HIS A 90 17.15 -12.66 23.29
C HIS A 90 15.71 -12.75 23.83
N GLY A 91 14.76 -13.09 22.94
CA GLY A 91 13.36 -13.44 23.21
C GLY A 91 12.64 -12.62 24.29
N GLY A 92 12.63 -13.14 25.53
CA GLY A 92 11.91 -12.53 26.65
C GLY A 92 12.41 -11.15 27.09
N GLY A 93 13.72 -10.87 26.94
CA GLY A 93 14.28 -9.56 27.28
C GLY A 93 13.86 -8.47 26.29
N LYS A 94 13.78 -8.81 24.99
CA LYS A 94 13.30 -7.91 23.93
C LYS A 94 11.83 -7.53 24.14
N ALA A 95 10.99 -8.54 24.38
CA ALA A 95 9.57 -8.31 24.64
C ALA A 95 9.34 -7.46 25.90
N CYS A 96 10.05 -7.77 26.99
CA CYS A 96 9.95 -7.01 28.24
C CYS A 96 10.38 -5.54 28.08
N ALA A 97 11.44 -5.28 27.30
CA ALA A 97 11.91 -3.92 27.04
C ALA A 97 10.92 -3.10 26.20
N VAL A 98 10.33 -3.70 25.16
CA VAL A 98 9.31 -3.05 24.31
C VAL A 98 8.03 -2.79 25.09
N ILE A 99 7.56 -3.76 25.88
CA ILE A 99 6.36 -3.60 26.72
C ILE A 99 6.59 -2.51 27.77
N SER A 100 7.74 -2.51 28.44
CA SER A 100 8.07 -1.48 29.43
C SER A 100 8.15 -0.09 28.80
N PHE A 101 8.69 0.04 27.59
CA PHE A 101 8.71 1.32 26.85
C PHE A 101 7.30 1.86 26.58
N LEU A 102 6.40 1.00 26.08
CA LEU A 102 5.02 1.40 25.82
C LEU A 102 4.28 1.79 27.11
N LEU A 103 4.51 1.06 28.20
CA LEU A 103 3.91 1.35 29.50
C LEU A 103 4.45 2.66 30.12
N VAL A 104 5.74 2.96 29.97
CA VAL A 104 6.33 4.26 30.38
C VAL A 104 5.67 5.41 29.61
N TRP A 105 5.58 5.32 28.29
CA TRP A 105 4.94 6.38 27.48
C TRP A 105 3.46 6.57 27.83
N LEU A 106 2.74 5.47 28.07
CA LEU A 106 1.33 5.52 28.47
C LEU A 106 1.16 6.16 29.86
N CYS A 107 1.92 5.71 30.86
CA CYS A 107 1.84 6.23 32.22
C CYS A 107 2.23 7.72 32.27
N TRP A 108 3.29 8.10 31.57
CA TRP A 108 3.73 9.48 31.45
C TRP A 108 2.66 10.38 30.82
N PHE A 109 2.05 9.95 29.71
CA PHE A 109 1.03 10.74 29.01
C PHE A 109 -0.23 10.91 29.86
N VAL A 110 -0.73 9.82 30.46
CA VAL A 110 -1.94 9.86 31.30
C VAL A 110 -1.70 10.71 32.56
N SER A 111 -0.57 10.52 33.23
CA SER A 111 -0.19 11.32 34.40
C SER A 111 -0.09 12.82 34.05
N SER A 112 0.59 13.14 32.94
CA SER A 112 0.74 14.52 32.46
C SER A 112 -0.59 15.20 32.18
N VAL A 113 -1.50 14.52 31.50
CA VAL A 113 -2.85 15.05 31.21
C VAL A 113 -3.63 15.25 32.51
N CYS A 114 -3.60 14.30 33.44
CA CYS A 114 -4.30 14.42 34.72
C CYS A 114 -3.76 15.58 35.58
N LEU A 115 -2.44 15.75 35.66
CA LEU A 115 -1.80 16.82 36.44
C LEU A 115 -2.02 18.20 35.82
N LEU A 116 -1.89 18.35 34.50
CA LEU A 116 -2.14 19.62 33.80
C LEU A 116 -3.62 20.00 33.79
N ALA A 117 -4.52 19.04 33.53
CA ALA A 117 -5.95 19.28 33.59
C ALA A 117 -6.38 19.67 35.00
N GLY A 118 -5.82 19.02 36.03
CA GLY A 118 -6.04 19.38 37.43
C GLY A 118 -5.54 20.78 37.76
N ALA A 119 -4.31 21.13 37.37
CA ALA A 119 -3.72 22.44 37.64
C ALA A 119 -4.44 23.59 36.91
N ASN A 120 -4.78 23.41 35.63
CA ASN A 120 -5.45 24.45 34.84
C ASN A 120 -6.88 24.70 35.32
N ARG A 121 -7.66 23.63 35.56
CA ARG A 121 -9.02 23.79 36.10
C ARG A 121 -8.98 24.43 37.48
N ASN A 122 -8.06 24.04 38.35
CA ASN A 122 -7.95 24.62 39.69
C ASN A 122 -7.55 26.11 39.66
N SER A 123 -6.78 26.57 38.67
CA SER A 123 -6.43 27.99 38.50
C SER A 123 -7.58 28.86 37.99
N ILE A 124 -8.50 28.30 37.20
CA ILE A 124 -9.65 29.05 36.67
C ILE A 124 -10.64 29.39 37.78
N HIS A 125 -10.83 28.50 38.76
CA HIS A 125 -11.81 28.66 39.84
C HIS A 125 -11.41 29.69 40.92
N THR A 126 -10.12 30.06 41.04
CA THR A 126 -9.71 31.12 41.99
C THR A 126 -10.06 32.54 41.51
N LYS A 127 -10.50 32.70 40.27
CA LYS A 127 -11.02 33.98 39.76
C LYS A 127 -12.48 34.09 40.21
N THR A 128 -12.73 34.91 41.22
CA THR A 128 -14.04 35.12 41.84
C THR A 128 -15.15 35.31 40.81
N GLN A 129 -16.11 34.38 40.80
CA GLN A 129 -17.35 34.52 40.03
C GLN A 129 -18.42 35.10 40.96
N SER A 130 -18.81 36.35 40.74
CA SER A 130 -19.95 36.98 41.44
C SER A 130 -21.17 36.95 40.53
N MET A 131 -22.33 36.59 41.09
CA MET A 131 -23.63 36.66 40.41
C MET A 131 -24.60 37.50 41.23
N ASP A 132 -25.35 38.36 40.56
CA ASP A 132 -26.31 39.29 41.15
C ASP A 132 -27.74 38.70 41.09
N ILE A 133 -28.33 38.55 42.29
CA ILE A 133 -29.75 38.43 42.69
C ILE A 133 -30.73 37.45 41.99
N LYS A 134 -31.34 36.62 42.86
CA LYS A 134 -32.63 35.89 42.88
C LYS A 134 -32.87 34.68 41.94
N ASP A 135 -33.10 33.55 42.62
CA ASP A 135 -33.80 32.31 42.22
C ASP A 135 -33.00 31.14 41.60
N ILE A 136 -31.67 31.11 41.72
CA ILE A 136 -30.87 29.91 41.40
C ILE A 136 -29.96 29.56 42.59
N PRO A 137 -29.96 28.32 43.12
CA PRO A 137 -28.99 27.92 44.14
C PRO A 137 -27.58 27.99 43.54
N LEU A 138 -26.74 28.87 44.07
CA LEU A 138 -25.33 28.99 43.67
C LEU A 138 -24.58 27.71 44.06
N THR A 139 -24.50 26.75 43.14
CA THR A 139 -23.71 25.53 43.30
C THR A 139 -22.28 25.82 42.89
N CYS A 140 -21.39 26.04 43.86
CA CYS A 140 -19.96 26.16 43.57
C CYS A 140 -19.46 24.81 43.00
N GLU A 141 -19.08 24.80 41.72
CA GLU A 141 -18.51 23.61 41.09
C GLU A 141 -17.15 23.30 41.73
N MET A 142 -16.97 22.04 42.11
CA MET A 142 -15.74 21.52 42.66
C MET A 142 -15.15 20.47 41.73
N MET A 143 -13.81 20.38 41.66
CA MET A 143 -13.12 19.31 40.94
C MET A 143 -13.65 17.92 41.30
N ARG A 144 -13.65 16.95 40.38
CA ARG A 144 -14.05 15.59 40.75
C ARG A 144 -12.98 15.01 41.70
N LYS A 145 -13.40 14.33 42.77
CA LYS A 145 -12.45 13.63 43.65
C LYS A 145 -11.68 12.60 42.80
N GLY A 146 -10.36 12.62 42.89
CA GLY A 146 -9.51 11.62 42.27
C GLY A 146 -8.78 12.01 40.98
N THR A 147 -8.88 13.25 40.48
CA THR A 147 -8.10 13.67 39.30
C THR A 147 -6.59 13.76 39.59
N PHE A 148 -6.18 14.36 40.73
CA PHE A 148 -4.76 14.32 41.13
C PHE A 148 -4.36 12.96 41.69
N ALA A 149 -5.29 12.25 42.35
CA ALA A 149 -5.04 10.87 42.78
C ALA A 149 -4.76 9.92 41.60
N ALA A 150 -5.46 10.07 40.47
CA ALA A 150 -5.18 9.31 39.25
C ALA A 150 -3.78 9.67 38.70
N GLY A 151 -3.44 10.96 38.64
CA GLY A 151 -2.09 11.40 38.27
C GLY A 151 -1.00 10.81 39.17
N ALA A 152 -1.22 10.79 40.49
CA ALA A 152 -0.31 10.17 41.45
C ALA A 152 -0.16 8.65 41.24
N ALA A 153 -1.25 7.94 40.95
CA ALA A 153 -1.21 6.50 40.68
C ALA A 153 -0.39 6.18 39.42
N PHE A 154 -0.58 6.93 38.33
CA PHE A 154 0.20 6.74 37.11
C PHE A 154 1.66 7.19 37.25
N ALA A 155 1.94 8.24 38.01
CA ALA A 155 3.32 8.61 38.37
C ALA A 155 4.03 7.50 39.16
N PHE A 156 3.32 6.79 40.04
CA PHE A 156 3.89 5.64 40.76
C PHE A 156 4.21 4.47 39.82
N PHE A 157 3.33 4.17 38.86
CA PHE A 157 3.62 3.14 37.85
C PHE A 157 4.76 3.54 36.91
N ASP A 158 4.89 4.84 36.61
CA ASP A 158 5.99 5.37 35.81
C ASP A 158 7.35 5.09 36.48
N ILE A 159 7.47 5.27 37.81
CA ILE A 159 8.67 4.88 38.59
C ILE A 159 9.08 3.42 38.32
N LEU A 160 8.10 2.51 38.37
CA LEU A 160 8.39 1.08 38.24
C LEU A 160 8.85 0.74 36.82
N PHE A 161 8.15 1.25 35.80
CA PHE A 161 8.45 0.92 34.42
C PHE A 161 9.69 1.65 33.89
N SER A 162 9.97 2.88 34.36
CA SER A 162 11.14 3.67 33.96
C SER A 162 12.44 3.01 34.42
N GLU A 163 12.49 2.52 35.66
CA GLU A 163 13.63 1.79 36.22
C GLU A 163 13.86 0.44 35.53
N ILE A 164 12.79 -0.34 35.31
CA ILE A 164 12.87 -1.62 34.59
C ILE A 164 13.39 -1.40 33.17
N TYR A 165 12.85 -0.40 32.46
CA TYR A 165 13.26 -0.06 31.10
C TYR A 165 14.73 0.35 31.02
N TYR A 166 15.19 1.23 31.93
CA TYR A 166 16.58 1.66 31.99
C TYR A 166 17.55 0.51 32.28
N ILE A 167 17.22 -0.36 33.23
CA ILE A 167 18.05 -1.53 33.56
C ILE A 167 18.13 -2.50 32.38
N LEU A 168 17.03 -2.76 31.68
CA LEU A 168 17.01 -3.66 30.53
C LEU A 168 17.86 -3.14 29.37
N MET A 169 17.83 -1.83 29.12
CA MET A 169 18.61 -1.23 28.03
C MET A 169 20.11 -1.12 28.36
N THR A 170 20.49 -0.99 29.63
CA THR A 170 21.90 -0.78 30.02
C THR A 170 22.66 -2.05 30.43
N LYS A 171 22.00 -3.22 30.47
CA LYS A 171 22.60 -4.50 30.93
C LYS A 171 23.28 -5.29 29.81
N THR A 172 23.57 -4.71 28.66
CA THR A 172 24.27 -5.41 27.57
C THR A 172 25.76 -5.59 27.90
N PRO A 173 26.31 -6.83 27.98
CA PRO A 173 27.74 -7.04 28.10
C PRO A 173 28.46 -6.67 26.79
N PRO A 174 29.72 -6.20 26.83
CA PRO A 174 30.49 -5.94 25.63
C PRO A 174 30.71 -7.26 24.88
N ALA A 175 30.43 -7.27 23.57
CA ALA A 175 30.75 -8.39 22.70
C ALA A 175 32.28 -8.61 22.68
N SER A 176 32.77 -9.57 23.47
CA SER A 176 34.11 -10.10 23.33
C SER A 176 34.17 -10.92 22.04
N GLY A 177 35.10 -10.55 21.16
CA GLY A 177 35.20 -11.08 19.81
C GLY A 177 35.32 -12.60 19.74
N THR A 178 34.57 -13.18 18.82
CA THR A 178 34.95 -14.31 17.95
C THR A 178 33.84 -14.45 16.91
N ASN A 179 34.19 -14.33 15.63
CA ASN A 179 33.28 -14.56 14.51
C ASN A 179 32.80 -16.03 14.49
N PRO A 180 31.54 -16.25 14.09
CA PRO A 180 31.28 -17.22 13.03
C PRO A 180 30.41 -16.61 11.91
N SER A 181 31.07 -16.29 10.80
CA SER A 181 30.75 -16.51 9.38
C SER A 181 29.33 -16.82 8.85
N TRP A 182 28.22 -16.28 9.37
CA TRP A 182 26.90 -16.40 8.69
C TRP A 182 25.96 -15.18 8.78
N GLN A 183 26.46 -13.95 8.94
CA GLN A 183 25.63 -12.74 8.93
C GLN A 183 26.10 -11.63 7.97
N SER A 184 26.71 -11.99 6.85
CA SER A 184 26.80 -11.11 5.69
C SER A 184 25.51 -11.29 4.87
N HIS A 185 24.52 -10.40 5.04
CA HIS A 185 23.53 -9.96 4.02
C HIS A 185 22.42 -9.09 4.67
N ALA A 186 22.79 -8.08 5.48
CA ALA A 186 21.84 -7.05 5.93
C ALA A 186 22.56 -5.80 6.46
N CYS A 187 23.40 -5.16 5.65
CA CYS A 187 23.66 -3.72 5.73
C CYS A 187 24.66 -3.32 4.63
N ASN A 188 24.16 -2.70 3.57
CA ASN A 188 24.94 -1.75 2.76
C ASN A 188 23.95 -0.83 2.04
N VAL A 189 23.31 0.03 2.83
CA VAL A 189 22.75 1.29 2.33
C VAL A 189 23.20 2.36 3.34
N GLU A 190 24.44 2.77 3.22
CA GLU A 190 24.93 4.01 3.82
C GLU A 190 25.52 4.88 2.72
N ARG A 191 25.26 6.18 2.85
CA ARG A 191 25.63 7.33 2.01
C ARG A 191 24.58 7.60 0.92
N GLU A 192 23.81 8.67 0.96
CA GLU A 192 23.98 10.00 1.57
C GLU A 192 22.58 10.54 1.94
N TRP A 193 22.45 11.40 2.95
CA TRP A 193 21.57 12.59 3.03
C TRP A 193 21.66 13.17 4.47
N PRO A 194 21.90 14.48 4.65
CA PRO A 194 22.19 15.08 5.95
C PRO A 194 20.93 15.21 6.82
N LEU A 195 20.83 14.38 7.85
CA LEU A 195 19.71 14.33 8.80
C LEU A 195 19.89 15.33 9.96
N ARG A 196 19.37 16.57 9.80
CA ARG A 196 19.03 17.43 10.96
C ARG A 196 17.68 18.13 10.90
N PHE A 197 16.86 17.93 9.86
CA PHE A 197 15.56 18.63 9.72
C PHE A 197 14.37 17.76 9.29
N PHE A 198 14.51 16.43 9.33
CA PHE A 198 13.53 15.55 8.70
C PHE A 198 12.22 15.38 9.49
N TRP A 199 12.22 15.50 10.81
CA TRP A 199 11.00 15.27 11.61
C TRP A 199 9.97 16.39 11.52
N VAL A 200 10.40 17.65 11.39
CA VAL A 200 9.47 18.78 11.22
C VAL A 200 8.85 18.75 9.81
N SER A 201 9.60 18.31 8.80
CA SER A 201 9.11 18.15 7.42
C SER A 201 8.19 16.94 7.26
N ALA A 202 8.47 15.81 7.93
CA ALA A 202 7.64 14.59 7.81
C ALA A 202 6.23 14.76 8.42
N ILE A 203 6.09 15.52 9.51
CA ILE A 203 4.77 15.88 10.07
C ILE A 203 4.00 16.83 9.13
N LEU A 204 4.71 17.64 8.34
CA LEU A 204 4.12 18.52 7.32
C LEU A 204 3.87 17.82 5.97
N SER A 205 4.40 16.61 5.74
CA SER A 205 4.39 15.92 4.43
C SER A 205 3.48 14.70 4.36
N GLY A 206 2.65 14.43 5.38
CA GLY A 206 1.51 13.50 5.27
C GLY A 206 1.85 12.03 4.93
N ARG A 207 3.10 11.58 4.98
CA ARG A 207 3.46 10.16 4.82
C ARG A 207 3.27 9.40 6.14
N MET A 208 2.01 9.16 6.50
CA MET A 208 1.61 8.35 7.67
C MET A 208 1.46 6.87 7.28
N TYR A 209 2.54 6.09 7.39
CA TYR A 209 2.40 4.63 7.46
C TYR A 209 1.68 4.25 8.76
N GLY A 210 0.67 3.38 8.67
CA GLY A 210 0.02 2.73 9.83
C GLY A 210 -1.34 3.28 10.26
N PHE A 211 -1.79 4.43 9.75
CA PHE A 211 -3.17 4.92 10.00
C PHE A 211 -4.20 4.31 9.03
N GLU A 212 -3.73 3.73 7.93
CA GLU A 212 -4.57 3.09 6.89
C GLU A 212 -5.41 1.94 7.46
N ALA A 213 -4.84 1.12 8.35
CA ALA A 213 -5.56 0.00 8.97
C ALA A 213 -6.79 0.43 9.79
N MET A 214 -6.83 1.68 10.28
CA MET A 214 -7.94 2.19 11.09
C MET A 214 -9.12 2.68 10.25
N THR A 215 -8.88 3.16 9.03
CA THR A 215 -9.93 3.74 8.17
C THR A 215 -10.27 2.85 6.97
N PHE A 216 -9.33 2.02 6.49
CA PHE A 216 -9.52 1.16 5.33
C PHE A 216 -10.69 0.19 5.52
N ASN A 217 -10.77 -0.45 6.68
CA ASN A 217 -11.80 -1.46 6.95
C ASN A 217 -13.24 -0.92 6.97
N VAL A 218 -13.42 0.40 7.10
CA VAL A 218 -14.75 1.02 7.09
C VAL A 218 -15.44 0.85 5.74
N HIS A 219 -14.68 0.90 4.65
CA HIS A 219 -15.22 0.84 3.27
C HIS A 219 -14.63 -0.31 2.44
N GLY A 220 -13.35 -0.64 2.62
CA GLY A 220 -12.63 -1.66 1.84
C GLY A 220 -12.56 -3.04 2.48
N GLY A 221 -12.90 -3.18 3.77
CA GLY A 221 -12.67 -4.42 4.52
C GLY A 221 -13.45 -5.63 3.99
N PHE A 222 -14.73 -5.43 3.64
CA PHE A 222 -15.57 -6.50 3.07
C PHE A 222 -15.04 -6.98 1.71
N LEU A 223 -14.71 -6.03 0.83
CA LEU A 223 -14.20 -6.32 -0.52
C LEU A 223 -12.82 -6.96 -0.50
N GLU A 224 -11.92 -6.50 0.36
CA GLU A 224 -10.60 -7.12 0.52
C GLU A 224 -10.73 -8.58 0.99
N ALA A 225 -11.63 -8.85 1.94
CA ALA A 225 -11.87 -10.21 2.43
C ALA A 225 -12.40 -11.13 1.33
N ILE A 226 -13.31 -10.65 0.49
CA ILE A 226 -13.84 -11.40 -0.66
C ILE A 226 -12.74 -11.73 -1.66
N VAL A 227 -11.93 -10.74 -2.06
CA VAL A 227 -10.85 -10.96 -3.05
C VAL A 227 -9.80 -11.92 -2.53
N ARG A 228 -9.47 -11.86 -1.23
CA ARG A 228 -8.60 -12.86 -0.59
C ARG A 228 -9.25 -14.25 -0.52
N GLY A 229 -10.56 -14.32 -0.40
CA GLY A 229 -11.33 -15.56 -0.59
C GLY A 229 -11.20 -16.09 -2.02
N TYR A 230 -11.41 -15.25 -3.03
CA TYR A 230 -11.26 -15.63 -4.43
C TYR A 230 -9.85 -16.07 -4.80
N ARG A 231 -8.81 -15.51 -4.15
CA ARG A 231 -7.43 -15.99 -4.28
C ARG A 231 -7.30 -17.46 -3.90
N ALA A 232 -8.03 -17.94 -2.88
CA ALA A 232 -7.98 -19.34 -2.48
C ALA A 232 -8.58 -20.28 -3.54
N GLY A 233 -9.36 -19.74 -4.48
CA GLY A 233 -9.92 -20.44 -5.63
C GLY A 233 -9.06 -20.37 -6.90
N LEU A 234 -7.84 -19.85 -6.82
CA LEU A 234 -6.86 -19.92 -7.92
C LEU A 234 -6.25 -21.33 -7.97
N LEU A 235 -5.95 -21.81 -9.18
CA LEU A 235 -5.41 -23.14 -9.43
C LEU A 235 -4.02 -23.29 -8.82
N THR A 236 -3.81 -24.38 -8.10
CA THR A 236 -2.52 -24.73 -7.49
C THR A 236 -1.62 -25.47 -8.48
N ALA A 237 -0.32 -25.53 -8.20
CA ALA A 237 0.60 -26.40 -8.96
C ALA A 237 0.12 -27.86 -9.07
N ALA A 238 -0.59 -28.39 -8.07
CA ALA A 238 -1.14 -29.74 -8.13
C ALA A 238 -2.26 -29.84 -9.18
N ASP A 239 -3.13 -28.83 -9.25
CA ASP A 239 -4.22 -28.78 -10.23
C ASP A 239 -3.67 -28.65 -11.65
N TYR A 240 -2.65 -27.81 -11.87
CA TYR A 240 -1.97 -27.72 -13.15
C TYR A 240 -1.33 -29.05 -13.56
N ASN A 241 -0.72 -29.78 -12.63
CA ASN A 241 -0.15 -31.10 -12.92
C ASN A 241 -1.22 -32.11 -13.34
N ASN A 242 -2.41 -32.07 -12.72
CA ASN A 242 -3.55 -32.90 -13.11
C ASN A 242 -4.09 -32.52 -14.51
N LEU A 243 -4.19 -31.22 -14.80
CA LEU A 243 -4.64 -30.70 -16.10
C LEU A 243 -3.67 -31.07 -17.23
N CYS A 244 -2.36 -31.03 -16.98
CA CYS A 244 -1.34 -31.44 -17.95
C CYS A 244 -1.40 -32.93 -18.32
N GLN A 245 -1.98 -33.77 -17.45
CA GLN A 245 -2.13 -35.21 -17.68
C GLN A 245 -3.40 -35.57 -18.46
N CYS A 246 -4.31 -34.63 -18.68
CA CYS A 246 -5.57 -34.86 -19.39
C CYS A 246 -5.31 -35.26 -20.86
N GLU A 247 -6.17 -36.14 -21.40
CA GLU A 247 -6.07 -36.60 -22.80
C GLU A 247 -7.12 -35.96 -23.69
N THR A 248 -8.27 -35.61 -23.13
CA THR A 248 -9.38 -34.99 -23.84
C THR A 248 -9.83 -33.69 -23.16
N LEU A 249 -10.53 -32.84 -23.92
CA LEU A 249 -11.14 -31.62 -23.36
C LEU A 249 -12.25 -31.93 -22.32
N GLU A 250 -12.87 -33.10 -22.42
CA GLU A 250 -13.86 -33.55 -21.43
C GLU A 250 -13.19 -33.94 -20.10
N ASP A 251 -11.96 -34.47 -20.13
CA ASP A 251 -11.18 -34.72 -18.91
C ASP A 251 -10.82 -33.40 -18.22
N ILE A 252 -10.41 -32.39 -18.99
CA ILE A 252 -10.17 -31.03 -18.48
C ILE A 252 -11.44 -30.48 -17.81
N LYS A 253 -12.59 -30.59 -18.48
CA LYS A 253 -13.89 -30.18 -17.92
C LYS A 253 -14.22 -30.90 -16.62
N MET A 254 -13.95 -32.20 -16.54
CA MET A 254 -14.17 -33.00 -15.32
C MET A 254 -13.28 -32.52 -14.17
N HIS A 255 -12.00 -32.24 -14.42
CA HIS A 255 -11.08 -31.70 -13.41
C HIS A 255 -11.46 -30.28 -12.98
N LEU A 256 -11.86 -29.42 -13.92
CA LEU A 256 -12.34 -28.06 -13.63
C LEU A 256 -13.70 -28.05 -12.92
N SER A 257 -14.47 -29.13 -12.98
CA SER A 257 -15.73 -29.26 -12.23
C SER A 257 -15.50 -29.39 -10.72
N ALA A 258 -14.32 -29.85 -10.30
CA ALA A 258 -13.94 -29.91 -8.89
C ALA A 258 -13.45 -28.55 -8.34
N THR A 259 -13.23 -27.57 -9.21
CA THR A 259 -12.77 -26.22 -8.85
C THR A 259 -13.91 -25.20 -8.98
N ASP A 260 -13.60 -23.93 -8.73
CA ASP A 260 -14.55 -22.82 -8.77
C ASP A 260 -15.19 -22.55 -10.15
N TYR A 261 -14.72 -23.24 -11.20
CA TYR A 261 -15.25 -23.17 -12.57
C TYR A 261 -16.44 -24.10 -12.81
N GLY A 262 -16.72 -25.05 -11.91
CA GLY A 262 -17.75 -26.08 -12.10
C GLY A 262 -19.14 -25.56 -12.52
N PRO A 263 -19.71 -24.53 -11.87
CA PRO A 263 -21.03 -24.01 -12.23
C PRO A 263 -21.13 -23.49 -13.68
N TYR A 264 -20.04 -22.92 -14.20
CA TYR A 264 -20.00 -22.30 -15.54
C TYR A 264 -19.85 -23.32 -16.66
N LEU A 265 -19.27 -24.49 -16.35
CA LEU A 265 -19.04 -25.56 -17.33
C LEU A 265 -20.13 -26.64 -17.34
N ALA A 266 -21.01 -26.68 -16.33
CA ALA A 266 -22.00 -27.75 -16.16
C ALA A 266 -23.00 -27.87 -17.31
N ASN A 267 -23.40 -26.75 -17.93
CA ASN A 267 -24.46 -26.71 -18.94
C ASN A 267 -23.97 -26.81 -20.40
N GLU A 268 -22.66 -26.89 -20.62
CA GLU A 268 -22.08 -26.91 -21.98
C GLU A 268 -22.24 -28.29 -22.65
N PRO A 269 -22.86 -28.36 -23.85
CA PRO A 269 -23.01 -29.60 -24.60
C PRO A 269 -21.71 -30.05 -25.26
N SER A 270 -21.46 -31.36 -25.31
CA SER A 270 -20.35 -31.93 -26.09
C SER A 270 -20.65 -31.85 -27.60
N PRO A 271 -19.67 -31.56 -28.47
CA PRO A 271 -18.22 -31.47 -28.22
C PRO A 271 -17.75 -30.09 -27.75
N LEU A 272 -16.95 -30.07 -26.67
CA LEU A 272 -16.35 -28.84 -26.15
C LEU A 272 -15.31 -28.28 -27.13
N ARG A 273 -15.39 -26.98 -27.43
CA ARG A 273 -14.32 -26.25 -28.13
C ARG A 273 -13.43 -25.53 -27.13
N THR A 274 -12.15 -25.39 -27.45
CA THR A 274 -11.18 -24.65 -26.62
C THR A 274 -11.60 -23.20 -26.39
N ALA A 275 -12.15 -22.54 -27.42
CA ALA A 275 -12.66 -21.18 -27.33
C ALA A 275 -13.81 -21.05 -26.32
N THR A 276 -14.80 -21.96 -26.37
CA THR A 276 -15.95 -21.96 -25.46
C THR A 276 -15.54 -22.20 -24.01
N LEU A 277 -14.53 -23.04 -23.76
CA LEU A 277 -13.97 -23.23 -22.42
C LEU A 277 -13.43 -21.91 -21.85
N VAL A 278 -12.62 -21.19 -22.64
CA VAL A 278 -12.02 -19.92 -22.23
C VAL A 278 -13.06 -18.83 -22.04
N GLU A 279 -14.07 -18.78 -22.92
CA GLU A 279 -15.18 -17.84 -22.82
C GLU A 279 -15.91 -17.99 -21.49
N ARG A 280 -16.28 -19.23 -21.10
CA ARG A 280 -16.91 -19.50 -19.80
C ARG A 280 -16.00 -19.17 -18.60
N CYS A 281 -14.70 -19.42 -18.71
CA CYS A 281 -13.75 -19.02 -17.67
C CYS A 281 -13.64 -17.50 -17.54
N THR A 282 -13.70 -16.78 -18.66
CA THR A 282 -13.69 -15.30 -18.70
C THR A 282 -14.99 -14.73 -18.14
N GLU A 283 -16.15 -15.34 -18.43
CA GLU A 283 -17.44 -14.93 -17.86
C GLU A 283 -17.42 -14.94 -16.33
N LYS A 284 -16.85 -15.98 -15.71
CA LYS A 284 -16.66 -16.03 -14.25
C LYS A 284 -15.85 -14.83 -13.74
N LEU A 285 -14.72 -14.50 -14.38
CA LEU A 285 -13.90 -13.35 -14.02
C LEU A 285 -14.70 -12.04 -14.11
N VAL A 286 -15.52 -11.89 -15.16
CA VAL A 286 -16.36 -10.72 -15.37
C VAL A 286 -17.45 -10.60 -14.31
N GLU A 287 -18.08 -11.71 -13.93
CA GLU A 287 -19.11 -11.72 -12.88
C GLU A 287 -18.51 -11.35 -11.51
N ASP A 288 -17.39 -11.98 -11.14
CA ASP A 288 -16.66 -11.67 -9.91
C ASP A 288 -16.24 -10.18 -9.88
N TYR A 289 -15.74 -9.66 -11.00
CA TYR A 289 -15.31 -8.27 -11.10
C TYR A 289 -16.48 -7.28 -11.03
N SER A 290 -17.59 -7.58 -11.73
CA SER A 290 -18.81 -6.76 -11.73
C SER A 290 -19.42 -6.69 -10.33
N PHE A 291 -19.37 -7.81 -9.59
CA PHE A 291 -19.78 -7.86 -8.20
C PHE A 291 -18.92 -6.95 -7.32
N ILE A 292 -17.59 -7.03 -7.43
CA ILE A 292 -16.66 -6.16 -6.68
C ILE A 292 -16.92 -4.68 -7.01
N LEU A 293 -17.10 -4.35 -8.28
CA LEU A 293 -17.35 -2.97 -8.74
C LEU A 293 -18.65 -2.41 -8.17
N THR A 294 -19.74 -3.19 -8.21
CA THR A 294 -21.06 -2.76 -7.72
C THR A 294 -21.08 -2.49 -6.22
N GLN A 295 -20.27 -3.23 -5.46
CA GLN A 295 -20.15 -3.08 -4.00
C GLN A 295 -19.08 -2.06 -3.59
N SER A 296 -18.30 -1.54 -4.54
CA SER A 296 -17.23 -0.58 -4.26
C SER A 296 -17.75 0.84 -4.02
N SER A 297 -17.10 1.56 -3.13
CA SER A 297 -17.30 3.01 -2.94
C SER A 297 -16.02 3.79 -3.28
N GLN A 298 -16.15 5.07 -3.60
CA GLN A 298 -15.00 5.97 -3.77
C GLN A 298 -14.08 5.91 -2.53
N PRO A 299 -12.75 5.81 -2.68
CA PRO A 299 -11.94 5.92 -3.92
C PRO A 299 -11.70 4.62 -4.70
N LEU A 300 -12.16 3.47 -4.18
CA LEU A 300 -11.92 2.15 -4.80
C LEU A 300 -12.63 1.99 -6.15
N THR A 301 -13.85 2.53 -6.29
CA THR A 301 -14.58 2.48 -7.57
C THR A 301 -13.75 3.05 -8.71
N ARG A 302 -13.15 4.23 -8.52
CA ARG A 302 -12.28 4.85 -9.52
C ARG A 302 -11.02 4.02 -9.79
N PHE A 303 -10.45 3.39 -8.77
CA PHE A 303 -9.32 2.48 -8.94
C PHE A 303 -9.67 1.28 -9.81
N LEU A 304 -10.86 0.70 -9.61
CA LEU A 304 -11.35 -0.41 -10.44
C LEU A 304 -11.61 0.07 -11.88
N GLU A 305 -12.26 1.22 -12.08
CA GLU A 305 -12.45 1.81 -13.41
C GLU A 305 -11.14 1.98 -14.18
N TYR A 306 -10.04 2.39 -13.52
CA TYR A 306 -8.74 2.43 -14.19
C TYR A 306 -8.28 1.08 -14.74
N ILE A 307 -8.59 -0.04 -14.06
CA ILE A 307 -8.25 -1.39 -14.54
C ILE A 307 -9.02 -1.70 -15.84
N THR A 308 -10.28 -1.27 -15.97
CA THR A 308 -11.06 -1.52 -17.19
C THR A 308 -10.54 -0.73 -18.38
N TYR A 309 -9.92 0.44 -18.16
CA TYR A 309 -9.41 1.28 -19.24
C TYR A 309 -8.37 0.57 -20.12
N GLY A 310 -7.56 -0.33 -19.56
CA GLY A 310 -6.65 -1.17 -20.35
C GLY A 310 -7.41 -2.01 -21.40
N HIS A 311 -8.43 -2.74 -20.96
CA HIS A 311 -9.28 -3.54 -21.86
C HIS A 311 -10.09 -2.69 -22.83
N MET A 312 -10.52 -1.49 -22.42
CA MET A 312 -11.21 -0.56 -23.32
C MET A 312 -10.29 -0.11 -24.46
N ILE A 313 -9.01 0.18 -24.18
CA ILE A 313 -8.03 0.56 -25.22
C ILE A 313 -7.85 -0.59 -26.22
N ASP A 314 -7.69 -1.82 -25.75
CA ASP A 314 -7.55 -2.99 -26.62
C ASP A 314 -8.80 -3.21 -27.49
N ASN A 315 -10.00 -3.06 -26.93
CA ASN A 315 -11.25 -3.19 -27.67
C ASN A 315 -11.40 -2.10 -28.75
N VAL A 316 -11.04 -0.86 -28.43
CA VAL A 316 -11.05 0.24 -29.42
C VAL A 316 -10.08 -0.06 -30.56
N VAL A 317 -8.86 -0.49 -30.24
CA VAL A 317 -7.85 -0.85 -31.24
C VAL A 317 -8.32 -2.01 -32.11
N LEU A 318 -8.89 -3.07 -31.51
CA LEU A 318 -9.41 -4.23 -32.22
C LEU A 318 -10.50 -3.85 -33.23
N ILE A 319 -11.43 -2.97 -32.83
CA ILE A 319 -12.52 -2.53 -33.70
C ILE A 319 -11.98 -1.66 -34.84
N VAL A 320 -11.09 -0.72 -34.55
CA VAL A 320 -10.50 0.16 -35.57
C VAL A 320 -9.71 -0.65 -36.62
N THR A 321 -8.93 -1.65 -36.21
CA THR A 321 -8.27 -2.58 -37.13
C THR A 321 -9.29 -3.42 -37.92
N GLY A 322 -10.34 -3.90 -37.25
CA GLY A 322 -11.40 -4.66 -37.90
C GLY A 322 -12.15 -3.86 -38.98
N THR A 323 -12.41 -2.58 -38.73
CA THR A 323 -13.07 -1.67 -39.67
C THR A 323 -12.17 -1.32 -40.85
N LEU A 324 -10.86 -1.21 -40.64
CA LEU A 324 -9.89 -0.98 -41.71
C LEU A 324 -9.88 -2.14 -42.72
N HIS A 325 -10.09 -3.36 -42.23
CA HIS A 325 -10.18 -4.56 -43.06
C HIS A 325 -11.62 -4.91 -43.52
N GLU A 326 -12.58 -3.99 -43.39
CA GLU A 326 -13.97 -4.17 -43.80
C GLU A 326 -14.65 -5.42 -43.20
N ARG A 327 -14.30 -5.79 -41.96
CA ARG A 327 -14.94 -6.92 -41.26
C ARG A 327 -16.29 -6.52 -40.67
N ASP A 328 -17.16 -7.52 -40.51
CA ASP A 328 -18.47 -7.31 -39.92
C ASP A 328 -18.36 -6.93 -38.43
N VAL A 329 -19.13 -5.92 -38.03
CA VAL A 329 -19.10 -5.37 -36.66
C VAL A 329 -19.53 -6.41 -35.64
N HIS A 330 -20.52 -7.26 -35.95
CA HIS A 330 -21.01 -8.26 -35.02
C HIS A 330 -19.95 -9.34 -34.74
N GLU A 331 -19.19 -9.76 -35.76
CA GLU A 331 -18.07 -10.70 -35.57
C GLU A 331 -16.95 -10.09 -34.72
N LEU A 332 -16.71 -8.78 -34.84
CA LEU A 332 -15.72 -8.08 -34.03
C LEU A 332 -16.18 -7.94 -32.57
N LEU A 333 -17.45 -7.64 -32.35
CA LEU A 333 -18.02 -7.50 -31.00
C LEU A 333 -17.98 -8.81 -30.21
N GLU A 334 -18.15 -9.96 -30.86
CA GLU A 334 -17.99 -11.28 -30.22
C GLU A 334 -16.54 -11.55 -29.78
N LYS A 335 -15.56 -10.88 -30.37
CA LYS A 335 -14.13 -11.01 -30.02
C LYS A 335 -13.65 -9.97 -29.01
N CYS A 336 -14.48 -8.98 -28.68
CA CYS A 336 -14.13 -7.95 -27.69
C CYS A 336 -14.09 -8.52 -26.28
N HIS A 337 -13.19 -8.00 -25.45
CA HIS A 337 -13.10 -8.40 -24.06
C HIS A 337 -14.27 -7.80 -23.26
N PRO A 338 -15.06 -8.61 -22.53
CA PRO A 338 -16.27 -8.17 -21.83
C PRO A 338 -16.03 -7.09 -20.76
N LEU A 339 -14.86 -7.06 -20.10
CA LEU A 339 -14.51 -6.02 -19.12
C LEU A 339 -14.32 -4.62 -19.74
N GLY A 340 -14.04 -4.54 -21.03
CA GLY A 340 -13.79 -3.28 -21.75
C GLY A 340 -14.96 -2.80 -22.60
N MET A 341 -16.15 -3.37 -22.40
CA MET A 341 -17.35 -3.02 -23.17
C MET A 341 -17.99 -1.73 -22.64
N PHE A 342 -18.45 -0.88 -23.55
CA PHE A 342 -19.19 0.33 -23.22
C PHE A 342 -20.31 0.58 -24.24
N ASP A 343 -21.35 1.30 -23.84
CA ASP A 343 -22.61 1.41 -24.61
C ASP A 343 -22.43 1.91 -26.06
N SER A 344 -21.48 2.82 -26.27
CA SER A 344 -21.21 3.43 -27.58
C SER A 344 -20.21 2.66 -28.44
N ILE A 345 -19.76 1.46 -28.04
CA ILE A 345 -18.66 0.76 -28.74
C ILE A 345 -19.01 0.38 -30.19
N ALA A 346 -20.26 0.00 -30.45
CA ALA A 346 -20.72 -0.36 -31.80
C ALA A 346 -20.69 0.83 -32.78
N SER A 347 -20.74 2.07 -32.28
CA SER A 347 -20.68 3.27 -33.11
C SER A 347 -19.28 3.60 -33.64
N LEU A 348 -18.23 3.01 -33.04
CA LEU A 348 -16.85 3.12 -33.55
C LEU A 348 -16.71 2.54 -34.95
N ALA A 349 -17.53 1.55 -35.30
CA ALA A 349 -17.46 0.89 -36.58
C ALA A 349 -17.79 1.78 -37.79
N VAL A 350 -18.43 2.94 -37.54
CA VAL A 350 -18.80 3.90 -38.58
C VAL A 350 -17.66 4.88 -38.87
N ALA A 351 -16.67 5.00 -37.98
CA ALA A 351 -15.59 5.96 -38.12
C ALA A 351 -14.54 5.49 -39.13
N GLN A 352 -14.27 6.33 -40.14
CA GLN A 352 -13.24 6.08 -41.17
C GLN A 352 -11.93 6.83 -40.90
N ASN A 353 -11.96 7.85 -40.05
CA ASN A 353 -10.81 8.70 -39.73
C ASN A 353 -10.67 8.86 -38.21
N MET A 354 -9.45 9.10 -37.73
CA MET A 354 -9.18 9.32 -36.31
C MET A 354 -9.97 10.51 -35.72
N ARG A 355 -10.18 11.57 -36.51
CA ARG A 355 -10.95 12.75 -36.10
C ARG A 355 -12.45 12.44 -35.94
N ASP A 356 -12.98 11.57 -36.78
CA ASP A 356 -14.39 11.15 -36.71
C ASP A 356 -14.58 10.17 -35.55
N LEU A 357 -13.62 9.27 -35.34
CA LEU A 357 -13.56 8.38 -34.17
C LEU A 357 -13.61 9.18 -32.85
N TYR A 358 -12.80 10.25 -32.77
CA TYR A 358 -12.77 11.12 -31.59
C TYR A 358 -14.11 11.83 -31.34
N ARG A 359 -14.74 12.34 -32.40
CA ARG A 359 -15.99 13.12 -32.30
C ARG A 359 -17.22 12.25 -32.04
N LEU A 360 -17.28 11.06 -32.62
CA LEU A 360 -18.46 10.18 -32.53
C LEU A 360 -18.57 9.46 -31.20
N VAL A 361 -17.43 9.08 -30.60
CA VAL A 361 -17.43 8.13 -29.48
C VAL A 361 -16.61 8.59 -28.30
N LEU A 362 -15.44 9.19 -28.55
CA LEU A 362 -14.44 9.32 -27.48
C LEU A 362 -14.68 10.49 -26.53
N VAL A 363 -15.51 11.49 -26.88
CA VAL A 363 -15.87 12.60 -25.97
C VAL A 363 -16.62 12.10 -24.72
N ASP A 364 -17.45 11.07 -24.87
CA ASP A 364 -18.27 10.53 -23.78
C ASP A 364 -17.54 9.43 -22.98
N THR A 365 -16.37 9.00 -23.46
CA THR A 365 -15.56 7.97 -22.78
C THR A 365 -14.50 8.59 -21.86
N PRO A 366 -14.13 7.92 -20.77
CA PRO A 366 -13.03 8.37 -19.90
C PRO A 366 -11.66 8.35 -20.59
N LEU A 367 -11.56 7.78 -21.80
CA LEU A 367 -10.36 7.79 -22.63
C LEU A 367 -10.15 9.11 -23.39
N ALA A 368 -11.14 10.01 -23.43
CA ALA A 368 -11.08 11.28 -24.16
C ALA A 368 -9.77 12.07 -23.94
N PRO A 369 -9.24 12.19 -22.70
CA PRO A 369 -8.02 12.95 -22.44
C PRO A 369 -6.76 12.32 -23.05
N TYR A 370 -6.76 11.00 -23.29
CA TYR A 370 -5.58 10.30 -23.82
C TYR A 370 -5.45 10.47 -25.34
N PHE A 371 -6.55 10.72 -26.03
CA PHE A 371 -6.56 10.90 -27.48
C PHE A 371 -6.09 12.28 -27.94
N SER A 372 -6.08 13.32 -27.08
CA SER A 372 -5.65 14.66 -27.49
C SER A 372 -4.19 14.72 -27.94
N GLU A 373 -3.35 13.82 -27.45
CA GLU A 373 -1.93 13.74 -27.82
C GLU A 373 -1.67 12.91 -29.10
N CYS A 374 -2.68 12.18 -29.61
CA CYS A 374 -2.53 11.21 -30.70
C CYS A 374 -2.89 11.73 -32.11
N ILE A 375 -3.45 12.95 -32.25
CA ILE A 375 -4.17 13.42 -33.47
C ILE A 375 -3.25 13.80 -34.66
N THR A 376 -1.95 13.48 -34.63
CA THR A 376 -0.99 14.05 -35.60
C THR A 376 -1.00 13.40 -37.00
N THR A 377 -1.57 12.22 -37.18
CA THR A 377 -1.62 11.49 -38.47
C THR A 377 -3.05 11.30 -38.96
N GLU A 378 -3.32 11.73 -40.19
CA GLU A 378 -4.68 11.70 -40.78
C GLU A 378 -5.09 10.29 -41.25
N ASP A 379 -4.14 9.39 -41.52
CA ASP A 379 -4.37 8.07 -42.09
C ASP A 379 -4.25 6.93 -41.06
N LEU A 380 -5.25 6.04 -41.04
CA LEU A 380 -5.31 4.84 -40.21
C LEU A 380 -4.70 3.64 -40.95
N ASP A 381 -3.41 3.41 -40.75
CA ASP A 381 -2.71 2.19 -41.21
C ASP A 381 -2.46 1.24 -40.04
N ASP A 382 -2.22 -0.05 -40.32
CA ASP A 382 -1.93 -1.07 -39.28
C ASP A 382 -0.76 -0.64 -38.35
N MET A 383 0.29 -0.03 -38.92
CA MET A 383 1.41 0.52 -38.15
C MET A 383 0.98 1.69 -37.26
N ASN A 384 0.17 2.61 -37.78
CA ASN A 384 -0.31 3.78 -37.04
C ASN A 384 -1.29 3.38 -35.93
N ILE A 385 -2.07 2.31 -36.13
CA ILE A 385 -2.96 1.76 -35.12
C ILE A 385 -2.17 1.16 -33.95
N GLU A 386 -1.04 0.49 -34.20
CA GLU A 386 -0.16 0.02 -33.12
C GLU A 386 0.58 1.16 -32.42
N ILE A 387 0.99 2.21 -33.15
CA ILE A 387 1.54 3.44 -32.55
C ILE A 387 0.48 4.11 -31.67
N MET A 388 -0.77 4.18 -32.13
CA MET A 388 -1.91 4.69 -31.37
C MET A 388 -2.13 3.85 -30.11
N ARG A 389 -2.20 2.52 -30.20
CA ARG A 389 -2.29 1.61 -29.05
C ARG A 389 -1.21 1.96 -28.02
N ASN A 390 0.04 2.05 -28.47
CA ASN A 390 1.16 2.30 -27.57
C ASN A 390 1.13 3.68 -26.91
N THR A 391 0.71 4.71 -27.65
CA THR A 391 0.59 6.08 -27.15
C THR A 391 -0.56 6.21 -26.14
N LEU A 392 -1.72 5.59 -26.42
CA LEU A 392 -2.86 5.57 -25.50
C LEU A 392 -2.52 4.89 -24.18
N TYR A 393 -1.88 3.72 -24.25
CA TYR A 393 -1.43 3.00 -23.07
C TYR A 393 -0.38 3.78 -22.27
N LYS A 394 0.52 4.52 -22.93
CA LYS A 394 1.46 5.40 -22.24
C LYS A 394 0.71 6.46 -21.42
N ALA A 395 -0.23 7.18 -22.05
CA ALA A 395 -1.01 8.21 -21.37
C ALA A 395 -1.84 7.64 -20.21
N TYR A 396 -2.46 6.47 -20.42
CA TYR A 396 -3.18 5.72 -19.40
C TYR A 396 -2.28 5.35 -18.21
N LEU A 397 -1.11 4.76 -18.47
CA LEU A 397 -0.17 4.35 -17.42
C LEU A 397 0.33 5.55 -16.60
N GLU A 398 0.59 6.69 -17.25
CA GLU A 398 1.00 7.92 -16.57
C GLU A 398 -0.09 8.52 -15.69
N ASP A 399 -1.34 8.52 -16.15
CA ASP A 399 -2.48 8.99 -15.34
C ASP A 399 -2.75 8.04 -14.18
N PHE A 400 -2.74 6.73 -14.44
CA PHE A 400 -2.96 5.73 -13.39
C PHE A 400 -1.87 5.77 -12.32
N TYR A 401 -0.62 5.99 -12.70
CA TYR A 401 0.49 6.18 -11.76
C TYR A 401 0.33 7.46 -10.92
N LYS A 402 -0.12 8.57 -11.52
CA LYS A 402 -0.44 9.81 -10.78
C LYS A 402 -1.59 9.60 -9.80
N PHE A 403 -2.62 8.88 -10.22
CA PHE A 403 -3.75 8.51 -9.36
C PHE A 403 -3.29 7.65 -8.18
N CYS A 404 -2.50 6.60 -8.42
CA CYS A 404 -1.96 5.73 -7.35
C CYS A 404 -1.10 6.51 -6.35
N LYS A 405 -0.29 7.46 -6.82
CA LYS A 405 0.45 8.37 -5.93
C LYS A 405 -0.45 9.26 -5.07
N SER A 406 -1.60 9.68 -5.60
CA SER A 406 -2.56 10.50 -4.85
C SER A 406 -3.26 9.74 -3.72
N LEU A 407 -3.43 8.43 -3.86
CA LEU A 407 -4.00 7.57 -2.82
C LEU A 407 -3.08 7.42 -1.60
N GLY A 408 -1.77 7.47 -1.81
CA GLY A 408 -0.77 7.42 -0.74
C GLY A 408 -0.63 6.06 -0.05
N GLY A 409 0.20 6.06 0.99
CA GLY A 409 0.50 4.93 1.88
C GLY A 409 0.89 3.61 1.18
N ALA A 410 0.46 2.47 1.71
CA ALA A 410 0.88 1.14 1.23
C ALA A 410 0.38 0.86 -0.20
N THR A 411 -0.80 1.38 -0.55
CA THR A 411 -1.34 1.24 -1.90
C THR A 411 -0.45 1.92 -2.93
N ALA A 412 0.02 3.14 -2.64
CA ALA A 412 0.88 3.87 -3.55
C ALA A 412 2.22 3.16 -3.75
N GLU A 413 2.86 2.67 -2.69
CA GLU A 413 4.15 1.99 -2.80
C GLU A 413 4.07 0.73 -3.66
N LEU A 414 3.14 -0.17 -3.33
CA LEU A 414 2.98 -1.44 -4.06
C LEU A 414 2.55 -1.21 -5.50
N MET A 415 1.52 -0.37 -5.72
CA MET A 415 1.00 -0.18 -7.06
C MET A 415 1.97 0.60 -7.95
N CYS A 416 2.72 1.55 -7.40
CA CYS A 416 3.76 2.25 -8.16
C CYS A 416 4.88 1.31 -8.59
N ASP A 417 5.26 0.33 -7.78
CA ASP A 417 6.27 -0.68 -8.17
C ASP A 417 5.73 -1.60 -9.27
N LEU A 418 4.48 -2.06 -9.17
CA LEU A 418 3.83 -2.87 -10.21
C LEU A 418 3.72 -2.11 -11.54
N LEU A 419 3.26 -0.85 -11.50
CA LEU A 419 3.14 -0.03 -12.70
C LEU A 419 4.49 0.36 -13.29
N ALA A 420 5.52 0.56 -12.45
CA ALA A 420 6.89 0.78 -12.94
C ALA A 420 7.41 -0.45 -13.70
N TYR A 421 7.14 -1.64 -13.18
CA TYR A 421 7.48 -2.89 -13.87
C TYR A 421 6.75 -3.04 -15.20
N GLU A 422 5.44 -2.78 -15.24
CA GLU A 422 4.64 -2.80 -16.47
C GLU A 422 5.17 -1.81 -17.51
N ALA A 423 5.51 -0.60 -17.06
CA ALA A 423 6.08 0.44 -17.90
C ALA A 423 7.44 0.04 -18.49
N ASP A 424 8.33 -0.51 -17.67
CA ASP A 424 9.66 -0.98 -18.09
C ASP A 424 9.54 -2.16 -19.07
N TRP A 425 8.65 -3.12 -18.79
CA TRP A 425 8.38 -4.24 -19.69
C TRP A 425 7.87 -3.77 -21.05
N ARG A 426 6.93 -2.82 -21.05
CA ARG A 426 6.35 -2.27 -22.27
C ARG A 426 7.39 -1.53 -23.10
N ALA A 427 8.31 -0.79 -22.47
CA ALA A 427 9.42 -0.15 -23.17
C ALA A 427 10.35 -1.18 -23.86
N VAL A 428 10.69 -2.27 -23.17
CA VAL A 428 11.48 -3.37 -23.75
C VAL A 428 10.73 -4.05 -24.91
N ASN A 429 9.45 -4.37 -24.72
CA ASN A 429 8.63 -5.03 -25.74
C ASN A 429 8.47 -4.17 -27.01
N ILE A 430 8.24 -2.86 -26.86
CA ILE A 430 8.22 -1.91 -27.98
C ILE A 430 9.58 -1.90 -28.69
N THR A 431 10.68 -1.88 -27.95
CA THR A 431 12.04 -1.87 -28.53
C THR A 431 12.26 -3.13 -29.37
N VAL A 432 11.95 -4.31 -28.83
CA VAL A 432 12.10 -5.61 -29.51
C VAL A 432 11.21 -5.71 -30.74
N ASN A 433 9.92 -5.34 -30.64
CA ASN A 433 8.99 -5.42 -31.77
C ASN A 433 9.23 -4.36 -32.84
N SER A 434 9.89 -3.24 -32.49
CA SER A 434 10.26 -2.21 -33.45
C SER A 434 11.51 -2.57 -34.28
N MET A 435 12.24 -3.63 -33.91
CA MET A 435 13.41 -4.10 -34.67
C MET A 435 12.99 -4.56 -36.06
N GLY A 436 13.56 -3.97 -37.11
CA GLY A 436 13.22 -4.28 -38.50
C GLY A 436 12.03 -3.49 -39.07
N THR A 437 11.47 -2.53 -38.33
CA THR A 437 10.46 -1.58 -38.82
C THR A 437 11.07 -0.23 -39.20
N GLU A 438 10.37 0.58 -40.00
CA GLU A 438 10.81 1.92 -40.44
C GLU A 438 10.69 3.01 -39.35
N LEU A 439 10.45 2.61 -38.10
CA LEU A 439 10.21 3.55 -37.00
C LEU A 439 11.50 4.26 -36.58
N THR A 440 11.47 5.60 -36.59
CA THR A 440 12.62 6.41 -36.20
C THR A 440 12.93 6.30 -34.70
N ARG A 441 14.18 6.59 -34.31
CA ARG A 441 14.62 6.57 -32.90
C ARG A 441 13.85 7.58 -32.04
N ASP A 442 13.52 8.74 -32.61
CA ASP A 442 12.77 9.79 -31.92
C ASP A 442 11.30 9.38 -31.69
N ASP A 443 10.70 8.63 -32.62
CA ASP A 443 9.34 8.13 -32.46
C ASP A 443 9.28 7.00 -31.43
N ARG A 444 10.28 6.10 -31.38
CA ARG A 444 10.42 5.12 -30.30
C ARG A 444 10.46 5.79 -28.93
N ARG A 445 11.24 6.87 -28.79
CA ARG A 445 11.36 7.62 -27.54
C ARG A 445 10.02 8.22 -27.08
N LYS A 446 9.17 8.65 -28.01
CA LYS A 446 7.83 9.18 -27.68
C LYS A 446 6.89 8.10 -27.13
N LEU A 447 7.09 6.83 -27.51
CA LEU A 447 6.25 5.72 -27.06
C LEU A 447 6.57 5.25 -25.63
N TYR A 448 7.77 5.52 -25.11
CA TYR A 448 8.13 5.14 -23.74
C TYR A 448 7.44 6.03 -22.70
N SER A 449 7.04 5.42 -21.59
CA SER A 449 6.50 6.11 -20.41
C SER A 449 7.54 7.02 -19.75
N SER A 450 7.09 8.07 -19.06
CA SER A 450 7.96 8.98 -18.30
C SER A 450 8.28 8.53 -16.87
N PHE A 451 8.02 7.26 -16.54
CA PHE A 451 8.27 6.68 -15.23
C PHE A 451 8.63 5.19 -15.35
N GLY A 452 9.32 4.66 -14.36
CA GLY A 452 9.89 3.30 -14.37
C GLY A 452 11.29 3.29 -13.73
N LEU A 453 11.89 2.12 -13.61
CA LEU A 453 13.28 1.99 -13.19
C LEU A 453 14.24 2.32 -14.34
N LEU A 454 13.80 2.12 -15.59
CA LEU A 454 14.59 2.38 -16.81
C LEU A 454 14.61 3.87 -17.20
N TYR A 455 13.64 4.66 -16.73
CA TYR A 455 13.60 6.09 -16.97
C TYR A 455 14.62 6.86 -16.09
N PRO A 456 15.41 7.82 -16.63
CA PRO A 456 15.48 8.27 -18.03
C PRO A 456 16.61 7.62 -18.86
N TYR A 457 17.67 7.12 -18.22
CA TYR A 457 18.92 6.76 -18.90
C TYR A 457 18.79 5.53 -19.80
N ALA A 458 18.12 4.47 -19.35
CA ALA A 458 17.94 3.29 -20.18
C ALA A 458 17.02 3.55 -21.37
N HIS A 459 16.05 4.47 -21.27
CA HIS A 459 15.20 4.82 -22.42
C HIS A 459 16.01 5.45 -23.56
N GLU A 460 17.03 6.26 -23.23
CA GLU A 460 17.93 6.82 -24.23
C GLU A 460 18.80 5.75 -24.88
N GLU A 461 19.29 4.77 -24.11
CA GLU A 461 20.07 3.68 -24.64
C GLU A 461 19.22 2.70 -25.48
N LEU A 462 18.02 2.34 -25.00
CA LEU A 462 17.07 1.46 -25.71
C LEU A 462 16.60 2.05 -27.05
N ALA A 463 16.44 3.37 -27.13
CA ALA A 463 16.08 4.03 -28.39
C ALA A 463 17.16 3.89 -29.48
N VAL A 464 18.42 3.63 -29.10
CA VAL A 464 19.55 3.45 -30.02
C VAL A 464 19.78 1.99 -30.39
N CYS A 465 19.27 1.04 -29.59
CA CYS A 465 19.44 -0.40 -29.84
C CYS A 465 18.77 -0.83 -31.16
N GLU A 466 19.52 -1.59 -31.96
CA GLU A 466 19.08 -2.16 -33.24
C GLU A 466 18.99 -3.70 -33.18
N ASP A 467 19.59 -4.30 -32.17
CA ASP A 467 19.74 -5.74 -31.97
C ASP A 467 19.33 -6.16 -30.56
N PHE A 468 18.97 -7.45 -30.44
CA PHE A 468 18.55 -8.05 -29.17
C PHE A 468 19.66 -8.05 -28.12
N ASP A 469 20.91 -8.28 -28.54
CA ASP A 469 22.07 -8.28 -27.63
C ASP A 469 22.32 -6.86 -27.06
N GLY A 470 22.11 -5.82 -27.87
CA GLY A 470 22.07 -4.43 -27.42
C GLY A 470 21.03 -4.19 -26.31
N VAL A 471 19.78 -4.63 -26.51
CA VAL A 471 18.71 -4.49 -25.50
C VAL A 471 19.07 -5.24 -24.22
N ARG A 472 19.58 -6.46 -24.33
CA ARG A 472 20.04 -7.27 -23.20
C ARG A 472 21.13 -6.54 -22.41
N ALA A 473 22.12 -5.97 -23.08
CA ALA A 473 23.22 -5.24 -22.43
C ALA A 473 22.76 -4.00 -21.65
N VAL A 474 21.69 -3.33 -22.11
CA VAL A 474 21.09 -2.19 -21.39
C VAL A 474 20.35 -2.68 -20.15
N VAL A 475 19.52 -3.70 -20.30
CA VAL A 475 18.65 -4.19 -19.22
C VAL A 475 19.44 -4.93 -18.12
N GLU A 476 20.53 -5.62 -18.48
CA GLU A 476 21.42 -6.30 -17.51
C GLU A 476 22.12 -5.33 -16.53
N LYS A 477 22.23 -4.03 -16.86
CA LYS A 477 22.76 -3.01 -15.94
C LYS A 477 21.91 -2.85 -14.69
N TYR A 478 20.64 -3.26 -14.74
CA TYR A 478 19.68 -3.12 -13.66
C TYR A 478 19.53 -4.46 -12.91
N PRO A 479 19.92 -4.53 -11.62
CA PRO A 479 19.90 -5.77 -10.85
C PRO A 479 18.58 -6.57 -10.84
N PRO A 480 17.38 -5.96 -10.74
CA PRO A 480 16.14 -6.75 -10.73
C PRO A 480 15.87 -7.44 -12.06
N TYR A 481 16.32 -6.88 -13.19
CA TYR A 481 16.13 -7.48 -14.50
C TYR A 481 17.29 -8.41 -14.88
N GLN A 482 18.47 -8.23 -14.29
CA GLN A 482 19.63 -9.11 -14.50
C GLN A 482 19.29 -10.58 -14.21
N ALA A 483 18.54 -10.85 -13.14
CA ALA A 483 18.14 -12.22 -12.77
C ALA A 483 17.21 -12.88 -13.81
N ILE A 484 16.49 -12.08 -14.60
CA ILE A 484 15.60 -12.55 -15.67
C ILE A 484 16.46 -13.00 -16.86
N PHE A 485 17.35 -12.12 -17.33
CA PHE A 485 18.23 -12.39 -18.47
C PHE A 485 19.34 -13.42 -18.16
N ALA A 486 19.69 -13.62 -16.90
CA ALA A 486 20.61 -14.70 -16.48
C ALA A 486 19.99 -16.10 -16.63
N LYS A 487 18.65 -16.22 -16.56
CA LYS A 487 17.94 -17.48 -16.81
C LYS A 487 17.72 -17.75 -18.30
N LEU A 488 17.71 -16.71 -19.12
CA LEU A 488 17.62 -16.79 -20.57
C LEU A 488 18.98 -17.19 -21.16
N SER A 489 19.05 -18.43 -21.66
CA SER A 489 20.20 -18.89 -22.44
C SER A 489 20.32 -18.09 -23.74
N PHE A 490 21.55 -17.88 -24.22
CA PHE A 490 21.82 -17.17 -25.47
C PHE A 490 21.04 -17.79 -26.64
N GLY A 491 20.14 -17.02 -27.27
CA GLY A 491 19.46 -17.40 -28.52
C GLY A 491 17.96 -17.68 -28.44
N GLU A 492 17.34 -17.70 -27.26
CA GLU A 492 15.89 -17.94 -27.13
C GLU A 492 15.11 -16.63 -26.90
N SER A 493 14.87 -15.86 -27.96
CA SER A 493 13.98 -14.69 -27.91
C SER A 493 12.54 -15.07 -27.54
N GLN A 494 12.09 -16.29 -27.89
CA GLN A 494 10.74 -16.80 -27.59
C GLN A 494 10.47 -17.04 -26.10
N MET A 495 11.50 -17.13 -25.27
CA MET A 495 11.37 -17.35 -23.82
C MET A 495 11.35 -16.04 -23.02
N LEU A 496 11.52 -14.89 -23.68
CA LEU A 496 11.56 -13.60 -23.00
C LEU A 496 10.21 -13.29 -22.34
N ASP A 497 9.14 -13.36 -23.12
CA ASP A 497 7.78 -13.07 -22.64
C ASP A 497 7.43 -13.94 -21.43
N LYS A 498 7.77 -15.23 -21.48
CA LYS A 498 7.58 -16.16 -20.36
C LYS A 498 8.32 -15.71 -19.10
N ALA A 499 9.59 -15.33 -19.24
CA ALA A 499 10.41 -14.92 -18.10
C ALA A 499 9.87 -13.62 -17.46
N PHE A 500 9.32 -12.70 -18.26
CA PHE A 500 8.64 -11.52 -17.75
C PHE A 500 7.31 -11.88 -17.06
N PHE A 501 6.48 -12.74 -17.65
CA PHE A 501 5.25 -13.21 -16.99
C PHE A 501 5.53 -13.93 -15.67
N GLU A 502 6.60 -14.73 -15.58
CA GLU A 502 7.00 -15.39 -14.33
C GLU A 502 7.38 -14.39 -13.23
N GLU A 503 8.11 -13.32 -13.56
CA GLU A 503 8.47 -12.29 -12.58
C GLU A 503 7.29 -11.37 -12.25
N GLU A 504 6.42 -11.08 -13.22
CA GLU A 504 5.16 -10.36 -12.99
C GLU A 504 4.32 -11.11 -11.94
N VAL A 505 4.09 -12.40 -12.16
CA VAL A 505 3.34 -13.27 -11.24
C VAL A 505 3.96 -13.27 -9.84
N LYS A 506 5.29 -13.37 -9.71
CA LYS A 506 5.96 -13.29 -8.40
C LYS A 506 5.69 -11.97 -7.68
N ARG A 507 5.77 -10.84 -8.40
CA ARG A 507 5.46 -9.52 -7.82
C ARG A 507 4.00 -9.43 -7.38
N LEU A 508 3.08 -9.93 -8.19
CA LEU A 508 1.65 -9.96 -7.86
C LEU A 508 1.36 -10.85 -6.64
N ILE A 509 2.09 -11.94 -6.43
CA ILE A 509 1.96 -12.80 -5.23
C ILE A 509 2.44 -12.05 -3.98
N LEU A 510 3.58 -11.35 -4.05
CA LEU A 510 4.13 -10.59 -2.94
C LEU A 510 3.18 -9.49 -2.45
N VAL A 511 2.35 -8.94 -3.34
CA VAL A 511 1.31 -7.96 -2.98
C VAL A 511 0.31 -8.54 -1.98
N PHE A 512 0.04 -9.85 -2.00
CA PHE A 512 -0.87 -10.47 -1.03
C PHE A 512 -0.29 -10.65 0.37
N GLU A 513 1.03 -10.50 0.56
CA GLU A 513 1.68 -10.60 1.87
C GLU A 513 1.39 -9.38 2.75
N GLN A 514 1.13 -8.23 2.13
CA GLN A 514 0.69 -7.02 2.84
C GLN A 514 -0.84 -6.99 2.98
N GLN A 515 -1.35 -6.15 3.88
CA GLN A 515 -2.78 -6.02 4.19
C GLN A 515 -3.21 -4.54 4.18
N PHE A 516 -4.49 -4.27 3.92
CA PHE A 516 -5.10 -2.93 3.90
C PHE A 516 -4.63 -2.01 2.76
N HIS A 517 -4.62 -2.54 1.53
CA HIS A 517 -4.28 -1.76 0.32
C HIS A 517 -5.12 -2.17 -0.89
N TYR A 518 -5.30 -1.26 -1.85
CA TYR A 518 -6.09 -1.53 -3.06
C TYR A 518 -5.32 -2.33 -4.13
N ALA A 519 -4.00 -2.47 -4.02
CA ALA A 519 -3.21 -3.25 -4.98
C ALA A 519 -3.62 -4.75 -5.05
N VAL A 520 -4.31 -5.27 -4.03
CA VAL A 520 -4.86 -6.65 -4.01
C VAL A 520 -5.85 -6.87 -5.16
N PHE A 521 -6.68 -5.87 -5.48
CA PHE A 521 -7.68 -5.97 -6.55
C PHE A 521 -7.00 -6.09 -7.92
N PHE A 522 -5.98 -5.27 -8.17
CA PHE A 522 -5.18 -5.34 -9.40
C PHE A 522 -4.46 -6.68 -9.51
N ALA A 523 -3.82 -7.13 -8.43
CA ALA A 523 -3.11 -8.40 -8.41
C ALA A 523 -4.03 -9.59 -8.68
N TYR A 524 -5.24 -9.61 -8.11
CA TYR A 524 -6.21 -10.68 -8.36
C TYR A 524 -6.61 -10.78 -9.83
N ILE A 525 -6.94 -9.67 -10.48
CA ILE A 525 -7.36 -9.66 -11.89
C ILE A 525 -6.24 -10.13 -12.80
N ARG A 526 -5.01 -9.61 -12.63
CA ARG A 526 -3.85 -10.03 -13.41
C ARG A 526 -3.51 -11.52 -13.22
N LEU A 527 -3.61 -12.03 -11.99
CA LEU A 527 -3.39 -13.47 -11.74
C LEU A 527 -4.46 -14.33 -12.39
N ARG A 528 -5.73 -13.91 -12.36
CA ARG A 528 -6.81 -14.67 -13.01
C ARG A 528 -6.69 -14.62 -14.54
N GLU A 529 -6.28 -13.51 -15.12
CA GLU A 529 -5.94 -13.42 -16.55
C GLU A 529 -4.81 -14.39 -16.93
N GLN A 530 -3.77 -14.49 -16.11
CA GLN A 530 -2.70 -15.46 -16.33
C GLN A 530 -3.21 -16.91 -16.22
N GLU A 531 -4.11 -17.20 -15.28
CA GLU A 531 -4.75 -18.51 -15.16
C GLU A 531 -5.55 -18.88 -16.41
N ILE A 532 -6.34 -17.95 -16.93
CA ILE A 532 -7.11 -18.14 -18.17
C ILE A 532 -6.17 -18.37 -19.36
N ARG A 533 -5.06 -17.64 -19.46
CA ARG A 533 -4.02 -17.86 -20.48
C ARG A 533 -3.40 -19.25 -20.37
N ASN A 534 -3.08 -19.71 -19.16
CA ASN A 534 -2.55 -21.05 -18.93
C ASN A 534 -3.58 -22.13 -19.34
N LEU A 535 -4.85 -21.94 -18.98
CA LEU A 535 -5.92 -22.88 -19.34
C LEU A 535 -6.14 -22.94 -20.86
N MET A 536 -6.11 -21.79 -21.55
CA MET A 536 -6.16 -21.74 -23.01
C MET A 536 -5.01 -22.56 -23.62
N TRP A 537 -3.78 -22.31 -23.16
CA TRP A 537 -2.60 -23.01 -23.68
C TRP A 537 -2.67 -24.52 -23.48
N ILE A 538 -3.06 -24.97 -22.27
CA ILE A 538 -3.23 -26.40 -21.97
C ILE A 538 -4.31 -27.01 -22.85
N ALA A 539 -5.47 -26.35 -22.96
CA ALA A 539 -6.59 -26.84 -23.77
C ALA A 539 -6.23 -26.94 -25.25
N GLU A 540 -5.49 -25.97 -25.80
CA GLU A 540 -5.00 -26.02 -27.19
C GLU A 540 -3.98 -27.14 -27.40
N CYS A 541 -3.01 -27.29 -26.50
CA CYS A 541 -2.02 -28.36 -26.59
C CYS A 541 -2.66 -29.75 -26.51
N VAL A 542 -3.68 -29.93 -25.67
CA VAL A 542 -4.45 -31.19 -25.56
C VAL A 542 -5.29 -31.41 -26.82
N ALA A 543 -6.00 -30.40 -27.31
CA ALA A 543 -6.80 -30.49 -28.54
C ALA A 543 -5.95 -30.79 -29.79
N GLN A 544 -4.73 -30.25 -29.87
CA GLN A 544 -3.78 -30.48 -30.97
C GLN A 544 -2.90 -31.72 -30.76
N ASN A 545 -3.04 -32.41 -29.61
CA ASN A 545 -2.24 -33.58 -29.22
C ASN A 545 -0.71 -33.33 -29.18
N GLN A 546 -0.29 -32.13 -28.80
CA GLN A 546 1.12 -31.70 -28.72
C GLN A 546 1.60 -31.58 -27.28
N LYS A 547 1.51 -32.69 -26.53
CA LYS A 547 1.78 -32.73 -25.08
C LYS A 547 3.20 -32.34 -24.67
N GLY A 548 4.17 -32.50 -25.59
CA GLY A 548 5.57 -32.15 -25.34
C GLY A 548 5.82 -30.65 -25.07
N ARG A 549 4.92 -29.76 -25.50
CA ARG A 549 5.06 -28.29 -25.36
C ARG A 549 4.18 -27.67 -24.27
N ILE A 550 3.45 -28.50 -23.51
CA ILE A 550 2.53 -27.99 -22.48
C ILE A 550 3.31 -27.19 -21.42
N LEU A 551 4.41 -27.76 -20.91
CA LEU A 551 5.25 -27.12 -19.87
C LEU A 551 6.02 -25.89 -20.37
N ASP A 552 6.15 -25.74 -21.70
CA ASP A 552 6.88 -24.63 -22.29
C ASP A 552 6.10 -23.32 -22.15
N GLY A 553 4.77 -23.35 -22.20
CA GLY A 553 3.91 -22.15 -22.13
C GLY A 553 3.22 -21.90 -20.78
N VAL A 554 3.20 -22.86 -19.86
CA VAL A 554 2.52 -22.68 -18.56
C VAL A 554 3.40 -21.89 -17.59
N VAL A 555 2.84 -20.82 -17.03
CA VAL A 555 3.44 -20.05 -15.93
C VAL A 555 2.75 -20.41 -14.64
N MET A 556 3.45 -21.10 -13.73
CA MET A 556 2.87 -21.54 -12.46
C MET A 556 2.62 -20.34 -11.54
N ILE A 557 1.39 -20.24 -11.02
CA ILE A 557 0.93 -19.11 -10.21
C ILE A 557 1.15 -19.35 -8.71
N PHE A 558 0.87 -20.57 -8.20
CA PHE A 558 0.99 -20.91 -6.78
C PHE A 558 1.60 -22.29 -6.53
#